data_AF-A0A7W0VHN9-F1
#
_entry.id   AF-A0A7W0VHN9-F1
#
_cell.length_a   1.000
_cell.length_b   1.000
_cell.length_c   1.000
_cell.angle_alpha   90.00
_cell.angle_beta   90.00
_cell.angle_gamma   90.00
#
_symmetry.space_group_name_H-M   'P 1'
#
loop_
_entity.id
_entity.type
_entity.pdbx_description
1 polymer ?
#
loop_
_entity_poly.entity_id
_entity_poly.type
_entity_poly.pdbx_seq_one_letter_code
_entity_poly.pdbx_strand_id
1 'polypeptide(L)'
;MRSILVVLAFLVVAAAPAHARTVGVVVVGPATFRTSVTTELEAWATGRGHAVTTESLDPKALNLLIDCLAIEDHACARKLVESRSKADSVLFARIELIGTQEVTIHAYWIVKNQQVAATSRMCESCTDTTLRSTTTGIMTILSTAVGDRDQAPSAPPSRVLPVVLIVGGVSALAVGGVELYLGTKDGPDVKTIYPNATPIGAALVGVGIVMVGTGIYLWTRGPKQSGPVANVTTDSGYFGWAGQF
;
A
#
# COMPACT_ATOMS: atom_id res chain seq x y z
N MET A 1 -14.04 -29.10 -29.32
CA MET A 1 -12.70 -28.48 -29.48
C MET A 1 -12.69 -26.94 -29.50
N ARG A 2 -13.83 -26.23 -29.49
CA ARG A 2 -13.85 -24.74 -29.44
C ARG A 2 -13.70 -24.11 -28.04
N SER A 3 -13.80 -24.91 -26.97
CA SER A 3 -13.83 -24.39 -25.58
C SER A 3 -12.46 -24.15 -24.93
N ILE A 4 -11.35 -24.60 -25.54
CA ILE A 4 -10.00 -24.46 -24.96
C ILE A 4 -9.40 -23.06 -25.25
N LEU A 5 -9.88 -22.37 -26.29
CA LEU A 5 -9.37 -21.05 -26.69
C LEU A 5 -9.81 -19.90 -25.80
N VAL A 6 -10.88 -20.07 -25.00
CA VAL A 6 -11.39 -19.00 -24.12
C VAL A 6 -10.61 -18.92 -22.80
N VAL A 7 -9.96 -20.01 -22.38
CA VAL A 7 -9.21 -20.05 -21.12
C VAL A 7 -7.80 -19.45 -21.26
N LEU A 8 -7.19 -19.52 -22.46
CA LEU A 8 -5.84 -18.98 -22.70
C LEU A 8 -5.81 -17.45 -22.82
N ALA A 9 -6.94 -16.81 -23.14
CA ALA A 9 -7.03 -15.35 -23.29
C ALA A 9 -7.06 -14.59 -21.95
N PHE A 10 -7.27 -15.28 -20.82
CA PHE A 10 -7.30 -14.66 -19.49
C PHE A 10 -5.95 -14.69 -18.74
N LEU A 11 -4.91 -15.29 -19.34
CA LEU A 11 -3.60 -15.50 -18.72
C LEU A 11 -2.54 -14.47 -19.14
N VAL A 12 -2.94 -13.31 -19.66
CA VAL A 12 -2.07 -12.12 -19.73
C VAL A 12 -2.09 -11.47 -18.34
N VAL A 13 -1.44 -12.14 -17.39
CA VAL A 13 -1.18 -11.61 -16.05
C VAL A 13 -0.17 -10.48 -16.22
N ALA A 14 -0.62 -9.27 -15.87
CA ALA A 14 0.13 -8.04 -15.92
C ALA A 14 1.45 -8.15 -15.15
N ALA A 15 2.57 -8.28 -15.88
CA ALA A 15 3.88 -7.97 -15.34
C ALA A 15 3.95 -6.45 -15.15
N ALA A 16 3.51 -5.96 -13.98
CA ALA A 16 3.70 -4.57 -13.62
C ALA A 16 5.21 -4.29 -13.60
N PRO A 17 5.69 -3.24 -14.28
CA PRO A 17 7.10 -2.87 -14.22
C PRO A 17 7.45 -2.59 -12.76
N ALA A 18 8.45 -3.31 -12.25
CA ALA A 18 9.06 -3.02 -10.96
C ALA A 18 9.84 -1.70 -11.10
N HIS A 19 9.15 -0.57 -10.98
CA HIS A 19 9.79 0.73 -10.93
C HIS A 19 10.58 0.81 -9.62
N ALA A 20 11.91 0.80 -9.72
CA ALA A 20 12.78 1.11 -8.60
C ALA A 20 12.44 2.53 -8.12
N ARG A 21 11.90 2.65 -6.92
CA ARG A 21 11.54 3.95 -6.33
C ARG A 21 12.80 4.79 -6.16
N THR A 22 12.72 6.05 -6.56
CA THR A 22 13.83 7.00 -6.44
C THR A 22 13.82 7.66 -5.06
N VAL A 23 14.99 7.76 -4.42
CA VAL A 23 15.15 8.33 -3.08
C VAL A 23 16.18 9.45 -3.12
N GLY A 24 15.78 10.64 -2.69
CA GLY A 24 16.68 11.76 -2.45
C GLY A 24 17.32 11.65 -1.07
N VAL A 25 18.64 11.77 -0.97
CA VAL A 25 19.34 11.80 0.32
C VAL A 25 19.87 13.20 0.58
N VAL A 26 19.48 13.79 1.71
CA VAL A 26 19.86 15.14 2.10
C VAL A 26 20.36 15.12 3.53
N VAL A 27 21.59 15.60 3.74
CA VAL A 27 22.20 15.68 5.08
C VAL A 27 22.66 17.10 5.35
N VAL A 28 22.19 17.67 6.46
CA VAL A 28 22.52 19.02 6.92
C VAL A 28 23.22 18.94 8.27
N GLY A 29 24.33 19.66 8.42
CA GLY A 29 25.10 19.69 9.67
C GLY A 29 26.59 19.98 9.45
N PRO A 30 27.42 19.77 10.48
CA PRO A 30 28.87 19.98 10.41
C PRO A 30 29.52 19.13 9.31
N ALA A 31 30.48 19.72 8.59
CA ALA A 31 31.13 19.06 7.45
C ALA A 31 31.84 17.75 7.81
N THR A 32 32.31 17.62 9.06
CA THR A 32 32.98 16.41 9.58
C THR A 32 32.08 15.18 9.55
N PHE A 33 30.80 15.32 9.91
CA PHE A 33 29.85 14.22 9.97
C PHE A 33 29.05 14.06 8.68
N ARG A 34 28.83 15.16 7.95
CA ARG A 34 27.96 15.18 6.76
C ARG A 34 28.37 14.13 5.73
N THR A 35 29.64 14.06 5.34
CA THR A 35 30.10 13.11 4.31
C THR A 35 29.93 11.65 4.74
N SER A 36 30.22 11.34 6.01
CA SER A 36 30.10 9.99 6.57
C SER A 36 28.62 9.57 6.60
N VAL A 37 27.74 10.40 7.16
CA VAL A 37 26.29 10.11 7.22
C VAL A 37 25.68 10.02 5.83
N THR A 38 26.01 10.91 4.89
CA THR A 38 25.51 10.84 3.51
C THR A 38 25.90 9.50 2.88
N THR A 39 27.17 9.10 2.95
CA THR A 39 27.66 7.85 2.35
C THR A 39 26.93 6.64 2.92
N GLU A 40 26.71 6.59 4.23
CA GLU A 40 25.98 5.49 4.88
C GLU A 40 24.51 5.44 4.48
N LEU A 41 23.83 6.58 4.40
CA LEU A 41 22.43 6.66 3.98
C LEU A 41 22.25 6.23 2.51
N GLU A 42 23.15 6.66 1.63
CA GLU A 42 23.15 6.28 0.21
C GLU A 42 23.43 4.79 0.03
N ALA A 43 24.42 4.25 0.74
CA ALA A 43 24.76 2.84 0.73
C ALA A 43 23.58 1.98 1.23
N TRP A 44 22.95 2.40 2.34
CA TRP A 44 21.77 1.74 2.89
C TRP A 44 20.59 1.75 1.90
N ALA A 45 20.31 2.90 1.28
CA ALA A 45 19.20 3.04 0.33
C ALA A 45 19.43 2.18 -0.92
N THR A 46 20.63 2.22 -1.46
CA THR A 46 21.03 1.41 -2.62
C THR A 46 20.97 -0.08 -2.30
N GLY A 47 21.42 -0.50 -1.10
CA GLY A 47 21.34 -1.88 -0.64
C GLY A 47 19.91 -2.42 -0.48
N ARG A 48 18.92 -1.52 -0.37
CA ARG A 48 17.48 -1.83 -0.34
C ARG A 48 16.82 -1.78 -1.73
N GLY A 49 17.60 -1.59 -2.80
CA GLY A 49 17.11 -1.52 -4.18
C GLY A 49 16.52 -0.16 -4.56
N HIS A 50 16.75 0.89 -3.77
CA HIS A 50 16.34 2.24 -4.13
C HIS A 50 17.35 2.89 -5.07
N ALA A 51 16.86 3.64 -6.05
CA ALA A 51 17.72 4.48 -6.89
C ALA A 51 17.97 5.81 -6.18
N VAL A 52 19.22 6.07 -5.79
CA VAL A 52 19.61 7.29 -5.07
C VAL A 52 19.80 8.44 -6.06
N THR A 53 19.28 9.63 -5.71
CA THR A 53 19.53 10.87 -6.45
C THR A 53 20.00 11.98 -5.52
N THR A 54 21.07 12.67 -5.92
CA THR A 54 21.69 13.77 -5.17
C THR A 54 21.01 15.12 -5.43
N GLU A 55 20.26 15.24 -6.53
CA GLU A 55 19.52 16.46 -6.89
C GLU A 55 18.00 16.30 -6.70
N SER A 56 17.60 15.82 -5.52
CA SER A 56 16.18 15.57 -5.25
C SER A 56 15.35 16.83 -5.03
N LEU A 57 15.98 17.95 -4.64
CA LEU A 57 15.36 19.24 -4.33
C LEU A 57 16.25 20.36 -4.86
N ASP A 58 15.62 21.45 -5.33
CA ASP A 58 16.37 22.68 -5.63
C ASP A 58 16.84 23.37 -4.33
N PRO A 59 17.91 24.18 -4.36
CA PRO A 59 18.46 24.81 -3.16
C PRO A 59 17.44 25.65 -2.37
N LYS A 60 16.47 26.28 -3.05
CA LYS A 60 15.43 27.08 -2.40
C LYS A 60 14.42 26.19 -1.67
N ALA A 61 14.00 25.08 -2.29
CA ALA A 61 13.16 24.08 -1.65
C ALA A 61 13.87 23.39 -0.48
N LEU A 62 15.18 23.17 -0.57
CA LEU A 62 15.96 22.62 0.54
C LEU A 62 15.93 23.55 1.77
N ASN A 63 16.14 24.86 1.58
CA ASN A 63 16.07 25.81 2.70
C ASN A 63 14.68 25.86 3.34
N LEU A 64 13.62 25.87 2.52
CA LEU A 64 12.25 25.79 3.04
C LEU A 64 11.98 24.48 3.78
N LEU A 65 12.59 23.37 3.35
CA LEU A 65 12.45 22.08 4.04
C LEU A 65 13.10 22.13 5.42
N ILE A 66 14.30 22.72 5.50
CA ILE A 66 15.00 22.95 6.76
C ILE A 66 14.12 23.80 7.70
N ASP A 67 13.52 24.88 7.18
CA ASP A 67 12.65 25.75 7.97
C ASP A 67 11.40 25.01 8.49
N CYS A 68 10.73 24.23 7.64
CA CYS A 68 9.58 23.41 8.06
C CYS A 68 9.97 22.44 9.19
N LEU A 69 11.12 21.77 9.07
CA LEU A 69 11.57 20.76 10.04
C LEU A 69 12.12 21.39 11.32
N ALA A 70 12.65 22.61 11.26
CA ALA A 70 13.14 23.34 12.43
C ALA A 70 12.02 23.71 13.42
N ILE A 71 10.79 23.90 12.92
CA ILE A 71 9.59 24.13 13.74
C ILE A 71 8.71 22.87 13.90
N GLU A 72 9.24 21.70 13.52
CA GLU A 72 8.56 20.40 13.56
C GLU A 72 7.23 20.35 12.76
N ASP A 73 7.06 21.22 11.75
CA ASP A 73 5.89 21.20 10.87
C ASP A 73 6.05 20.14 9.77
N HIS A 74 5.71 18.89 10.12
CA HIS A 74 5.73 17.76 9.19
C HIS A 74 4.75 17.93 8.02
N ALA A 75 3.67 18.72 8.17
CA ALA A 75 2.71 18.96 7.10
C ALA A 75 3.29 19.92 6.04
N CYS A 76 4.01 20.95 6.48
CA CYS A 76 4.80 21.85 5.64
C CYS A 76 5.86 21.05 4.86
N ALA A 77 6.67 20.25 5.55
CA ALA A 77 7.73 19.45 4.95
C ALA A 77 7.18 18.47 3.89
N ARG A 78 6.08 17.78 4.20
CA ARG A 78 5.41 16.87 3.28
C ARG A 78 4.91 17.58 2.02
N LYS A 79 4.14 18.66 2.16
CA LYS A 79 3.62 19.43 1.02
C LYS A 79 4.75 19.96 0.14
N LEU A 80 5.86 20.35 0.75
CA LEU A 80 7.03 20.82 0.03
C LEU A 80 7.69 19.70 -0.78
N VAL A 81 7.92 18.52 -0.19
CA VAL A 81 8.47 17.36 -0.91
C VAL A 81 7.53 16.88 -2.01
N GLU A 82 6.22 16.84 -1.76
CA GLU A 82 5.19 16.49 -2.75
C GLU A 82 5.23 17.44 -3.95
N SER A 83 5.39 18.75 -3.73
CA SER A 83 5.32 19.76 -4.78
C SER A 83 6.65 20.04 -5.49
N ARG A 84 7.80 19.85 -4.81
CA ARG A 84 9.11 20.29 -5.31
C ARG A 84 10.11 19.17 -5.55
N SER A 85 9.91 17.98 -4.97
CA SER A 85 10.92 16.92 -5.11
C SER A 85 10.83 16.19 -6.45
N LYS A 86 11.99 15.99 -7.08
CA LYS A 86 12.14 15.13 -8.26
C LYS A 86 12.11 13.64 -7.92
N ALA A 87 12.39 13.27 -6.67
CA ALA A 87 12.37 11.89 -6.20
C ALA A 87 10.97 11.47 -5.71
N ASP A 88 10.73 10.16 -5.56
CA ASP A 88 9.49 9.62 -4.98
C ASP A 88 9.45 9.79 -3.46
N SER A 89 10.62 9.80 -2.82
CA SER A 89 10.77 10.10 -1.40
C SER A 89 12.09 10.81 -1.11
N VAL A 90 12.15 11.48 0.04
CA VAL A 90 13.35 12.18 0.53
C VAL A 90 13.70 11.67 1.93
N LEU A 91 14.93 11.19 2.08
CA LEU A 91 15.59 10.94 3.35
C LEU A 91 16.35 12.20 3.75
N PHE A 92 15.91 12.85 4.82
CA PHE A 92 16.53 14.05 5.35
C PHE A 92 17.13 13.75 6.72
N ALA A 93 18.41 14.07 6.92
CA ALA A 93 19.07 13.98 8.22
C ALA A 93 19.67 15.33 8.62
N ARG A 94 19.36 15.79 9.83
CA ARG A 94 19.95 16.97 10.46
C ARG A 94 20.82 16.53 11.62
N ILE A 95 22.05 17.04 11.63
CA ILE A 95 23.06 16.74 12.63
C ILE A 95 23.27 18.01 13.45
N GLU A 96 22.97 17.95 14.74
CA GLU A 96 23.14 19.04 15.69
C GLU A 96 24.25 18.70 16.70
N LEU A 97 25.12 19.67 16.98
CA LEU A 97 26.14 19.57 18.01
C LEU A 97 25.60 20.16 19.31
N ILE A 98 25.54 19.34 20.36
CA ILE A 98 25.17 19.79 21.71
C ILE A 98 26.43 20.10 22.55
N GLY A 99 27.56 19.49 22.19
CA GLY A 99 28.87 19.71 22.81
C GLY A 99 30.02 19.50 21.83
N THR A 100 31.21 19.21 22.35
CA THR A 100 32.41 18.95 21.52
C THR A 100 32.39 17.56 20.88
N GLN A 101 31.71 16.58 21.49
CA GLN A 101 31.61 15.20 21.00
C GLN A 101 30.18 14.63 21.05
N GLU A 102 29.23 15.39 21.60
CA GLU A 102 27.82 15.01 21.68
C GLU A 102 27.07 15.53 20.46
N VAL A 103 26.49 14.58 19.71
CA VAL A 103 25.79 14.85 18.46
C VAL A 103 24.38 14.27 18.53
N THR A 104 23.38 15.05 18.15
CA THR A 104 22.01 14.57 17.96
C THR A 104 21.69 14.50 16.47
N ILE A 105 21.22 13.35 16.03
CA ILE A 105 20.86 13.09 14.64
C ILE A 105 19.34 12.98 14.56
N HIS A 106 18.71 13.96 13.91
CA HIS A 106 17.30 13.95 13.57
C HIS A 106 17.15 13.45 12.14
N ALA A 107 16.44 12.34 11.94
CA ALA A 107 16.24 11.75 10.62
C ALA A 107 14.76 11.64 10.28
N TYR A 108 14.43 11.97 9.04
CA TYR A 108 13.09 12.03 8.51
C TYR A 108 13.04 11.29 7.18
N TRP A 109 12.03 10.43 7.00
CA TRP A 109 11.69 9.85 5.71
C TRP A 109 10.34 10.39 5.25
N ILE A 110 10.39 11.20 4.19
CA ILE A 110 9.24 11.87 3.61
C ILE A 110 8.91 11.19 2.27
N VAL A 111 7.89 10.35 2.26
CA VAL A 111 7.37 9.71 1.04
C VAL A 111 6.17 10.50 0.53
N LYS A 112 6.09 10.73 -0.79
CA LYS A 112 4.95 11.44 -1.40
C LYS A 112 3.63 10.75 -1.03
N ASN A 113 2.62 11.55 -0.67
CA ASN A 113 1.29 11.08 -0.26
C ASN A 113 1.25 10.24 1.03
N GLN A 114 2.32 10.24 1.83
CA GLN A 114 2.36 9.52 3.11
C GLN A 114 2.70 10.45 4.27
N GLN A 115 2.42 10.00 5.50
CA GLN A 115 2.87 10.72 6.68
C GLN A 115 4.39 10.62 6.83
N VAL A 116 5.00 11.69 7.33
CA VAL A 116 6.45 11.74 7.58
C VAL A 116 6.80 10.77 8.72
N ALA A 117 7.76 9.88 8.47
CA ALA A 117 8.40 9.12 9.54
C ALA A 117 9.57 9.94 10.09
N ALA A 118 9.63 10.12 11.40
CA ALA A 118 10.69 10.88 12.06
C ALA A 118 11.28 10.04 13.21
N THR A 119 12.59 10.16 13.42
CA THR A 119 13.28 9.57 14.57
C THR A 119 14.48 10.45 14.93
N SER A 120 14.83 10.50 16.22
CA SER A 120 16.01 11.21 16.69
C SER A 120 16.81 10.32 17.62
N ARG A 121 18.14 10.37 17.52
CA ARG A 121 19.06 9.65 18.41
C ARG A 121 20.21 10.58 18.80
N MET A 122 20.52 10.57 20.09
CA MET A 122 21.70 11.22 20.64
C MET A 122 22.88 10.25 20.62
N CYS A 123 24.06 10.78 20.33
CA CYS A 123 25.31 10.06 20.24
C CYS A 123 26.33 10.75 21.16
N GLU A 124 26.59 10.14 22.32
CA GLU A 124 27.40 10.72 23.40
C GLU A 124 28.91 10.62 23.13
N SER A 125 29.32 9.81 22.13
CA SER A 125 30.71 9.65 21.68
C SER A 125 30.75 9.23 20.21
N CYS A 126 30.57 10.20 19.33
CA CYS A 126 30.41 9.93 17.89
C CYS A 126 31.74 9.70 17.18
N THR A 127 32.21 8.46 17.23
CA THR A 127 33.21 7.87 16.33
C THR A 127 32.56 7.45 15.02
N ASP A 128 33.34 7.25 13.96
CA ASP A 128 32.80 6.75 12.68
C ASP A 128 32.04 5.41 12.84
N THR A 129 32.50 4.53 13.73
CA THR A 129 31.85 3.24 14.01
C THR A 129 30.52 3.39 14.73
N THR A 130 30.45 4.24 15.76
CA THR A 130 29.20 4.47 16.51
C THR A 130 28.19 5.25 15.67
N LEU A 131 28.68 6.18 14.84
CA LEU A 131 27.88 6.92 13.88
C LEU A 131 27.24 5.98 12.83
N ARG A 132 28.01 5.08 12.22
CA ARG A 132 27.50 4.08 11.26
C ARG A 132 26.43 3.19 11.87
N SER A 133 26.68 2.66 13.08
CA SER A 133 25.72 1.82 13.79
C SER A 133 24.43 2.60 14.12
N THR A 134 24.56 3.85 14.56
CA THR A 134 23.42 4.72 14.89
C THR A 134 22.59 5.05 13.65
N THR A 135 23.24 5.43 12.53
CA THR A 135 22.57 5.68 11.24
C THR A 135 21.82 4.43 10.76
N THR A 136 22.44 3.25 10.84
CA THR A 136 21.79 1.99 10.44
C THR A 136 20.57 1.68 11.31
N GLY A 137 20.66 1.91 12.63
CA GLY A 137 19.54 1.75 13.56
C GLY A 137 18.39 2.71 13.26
N ILE A 138 18.69 3.99 13.04
CA ILE A 138 17.75 5.03 12.60
C ILE A 138 17.02 4.59 11.33
N MET A 139 17.77 4.15 10.32
CA MET A 139 17.21 3.77 9.04
C MET A 139 16.36 2.50 9.11
N THR A 140 16.71 1.58 9.98
CA THR A 140 15.89 0.39 10.26
C THR A 140 14.54 0.82 10.82
N ILE A 141 14.53 1.68 11.85
CA ILE A 141 13.30 2.21 12.48
C ILE A 141 12.45 2.97 11.45
N LEU A 142 13.06 3.87 10.68
CA LEU A 142 12.36 4.63 9.65
C LEU A 142 11.76 3.72 8.58
N SER A 143 12.49 2.68 8.16
CA SER A 143 12.00 1.74 7.15
C SER A 143 10.81 0.92 7.60
N THR A 144 10.79 0.52 8.88
CA THR A 144 9.62 -0.15 9.47
C THR A 144 8.45 0.82 9.55
N ALA A 145 8.68 2.06 10.01
CA ALA A 145 7.64 3.08 10.11
C ALA A 145 7.04 3.51 8.75
N VAL A 146 7.80 3.40 7.65
CA VAL A 146 7.30 3.64 6.30
C VAL A 146 6.65 2.37 5.73
N GLY A 147 7.25 1.20 5.92
CA GLY A 147 6.73 -0.09 5.45
C GLY A 147 5.37 -0.45 6.04
N ASP A 148 5.16 -0.18 7.33
CA ASP A 148 3.87 -0.37 7.99
C ASP A 148 2.78 0.56 7.44
N ARG A 149 3.17 1.69 6.83
CA ARG A 149 2.25 2.66 6.20
C ARG A 149 2.04 2.42 4.71
N ASP A 150 2.97 1.72 4.06
CA ASP A 150 2.81 1.15 2.71
C ASP A 150 1.80 -0.01 2.68
N GLN A 151 1.31 -0.48 3.84
CA GLN A 151 -0.06 -0.97 3.94
C GLN A 151 -0.98 0.21 3.66
N ALA A 152 -1.11 0.51 2.35
CA ALA A 152 -2.05 1.46 1.81
C ALA A 152 -3.36 1.34 2.58
N PRO A 153 -4.06 2.46 2.88
CA PRO A 153 -5.40 2.42 3.44
C PRO A 153 -6.15 1.34 2.67
N SER A 154 -6.44 0.20 3.32
CA SER A 154 -6.66 -1.05 2.58
C SER A 154 -7.63 -0.74 1.48
N ALA A 155 -7.18 -0.91 0.22
CA ALA A 155 -7.83 -0.34 -0.95
C ALA A 155 -9.34 -0.48 -0.74
N PRO A 156 -10.11 0.62 -0.84
CA PRO A 156 -11.50 0.64 -0.40
C PRO A 156 -12.16 -0.63 -0.92
N PRO A 157 -12.79 -1.42 -0.04
CA PRO A 157 -13.21 -2.78 -0.34
C PRO A 157 -13.76 -2.85 -1.74
N SER A 158 -13.13 -3.69 -2.58
CA SER A 158 -13.55 -3.82 -3.97
C SER A 158 -15.03 -4.19 -3.99
N ARG A 159 -15.87 -3.21 -4.34
CA ARG A 159 -17.31 -3.42 -4.55
C ARG A 159 -17.58 -4.12 -5.88
N VAL A 160 -16.54 -4.34 -6.69
CA VAL A 160 -16.66 -4.99 -7.99
C VAL A 160 -17.11 -6.43 -7.82
N LEU A 161 -16.51 -7.20 -6.92
CA LEU A 161 -16.87 -8.60 -6.71
C LEU A 161 -18.35 -8.78 -6.29
N PRO A 162 -18.87 -8.10 -5.25
CA PRO A 162 -20.28 -8.25 -4.89
C PRO A 162 -21.22 -7.72 -5.98
N VAL A 163 -20.86 -6.65 -6.72
CA VAL A 163 -21.68 -6.18 -7.86
C VAL A 163 -21.74 -7.23 -8.95
N VAL A 164 -20.61 -7.83 -9.33
CA VAL A 164 -20.55 -8.88 -10.35
C VAL A 164 -21.38 -10.09 -9.94
N LEU A 165 -21.32 -10.50 -8.67
CA LEU A 165 -22.14 -11.60 -8.15
C LEU A 165 -23.64 -11.30 -8.19
N ILE A 166 -24.05 -10.09 -7.77
CA ILE A 166 -25.47 -9.68 -7.78
C ILE A 166 -25.99 -9.58 -9.20
N VAL A 167 -25.29 -8.85 -10.09
CA VAL A 167 -25.73 -8.65 -11.47
C VAL A 167 -25.76 -9.99 -12.21
N GLY A 168 -24.70 -10.79 -12.11
CA GLY A 168 -24.64 -12.12 -12.71
C GLY A 168 -25.75 -13.05 -12.20
N GLY A 169 -26.02 -13.03 -10.89
CA GLY A 169 -27.08 -13.82 -10.28
C GLY A 169 -28.49 -13.40 -10.73
N VAL A 170 -28.79 -12.10 -10.80
CA VAL A 170 -30.08 -11.59 -11.30
C VAL A 170 -30.29 -11.97 -12.76
N SER A 171 -29.25 -11.89 -13.60
CA SER A 171 -29.33 -12.35 -14.98
C SER A 171 -29.62 -13.85 -15.07
N ALA A 172 -28.98 -14.69 -14.25
CA ALA A 172 -29.23 -16.12 -14.22
C ALA A 172 -30.68 -16.46 -13.80
N LEU A 173 -31.22 -15.73 -12.80
CA LEU A 173 -32.62 -15.87 -12.37
C LEU A 173 -33.60 -15.54 -13.49
N ALA A 174 -33.37 -14.45 -14.23
CA ALA A 174 -34.25 -14.03 -15.32
C ALA A 174 -34.28 -15.07 -16.45
N VAL A 175 -33.11 -15.58 -16.86
CA VAL A 175 -33.02 -16.62 -17.90
C VAL A 175 -33.66 -17.93 -17.44
N GLY A 176 -33.30 -18.40 -16.23
CA GLY A 176 -33.87 -19.65 -15.69
C GLY A 176 -35.38 -19.58 -15.46
N GLY A 177 -35.91 -18.42 -15.07
CA GLY A 177 -37.35 -18.19 -14.92
C GLY A 177 -38.12 -18.28 -16.24
N VAL A 178 -37.55 -17.76 -17.33
CA VAL A 178 -38.14 -17.90 -18.68
C VAL A 178 -38.14 -19.37 -19.11
N GLU A 179 -37.06 -20.12 -18.89
CA GLU A 179 -37.00 -21.55 -19.23
C GLU A 179 -38.00 -22.37 -18.41
N LEU A 180 -38.14 -22.10 -17.10
CA LEU A 180 -39.16 -22.74 -16.27
C LEU A 180 -40.59 -22.41 -16.75
N TYR A 181 -40.84 -21.16 -17.16
CA TYR A 181 -42.14 -20.76 -17.71
C TYR A 181 -42.44 -21.47 -19.04
N LEU A 182 -41.45 -21.60 -19.92
CA LEU A 182 -41.60 -22.34 -21.17
C LEU A 182 -41.78 -23.85 -20.93
N GLY A 183 -41.11 -24.40 -19.92
CA GLY A 183 -41.22 -25.81 -19.54
C GLY A 183 -42.56 -26.20 -18.89
N THR A 184 -43.31 -25.23 -18.36
CA THR A 184 -44.63 -25.49 -17.73
C THR A 184 -45.81 -25.24 -18.69
N LYS A 185 -45.57 -24.69 -19.87
CA LYS A 185 -46.61 -24.51 -20.90
C LYS A 185 -46.91 -25.82 -21.60
N ASP A 186 -47.86 -26.57 -21.04
CA ASP A 186 -48.51 -27.70 -21.70
C ASP A 186 -49.87 -27.26 -22.28
N GLY A 187 -50.03 -27.36 -23.59
CA GLY A 187 -51.29 -27.03 -24.26
C GLY A 187 -51.37 -27.59 -25.69
N PRO A 188 -52.58 -27.88 -26.20
CA PRO A 188 -52.76 -28.46 -27.55
C PRO A 188 -52.33 -27.54 -28.69
N ASP A 189 -52.22 -26.23 -28.44
CA ASP A 189 -51.85 -25.23 -29.45
C ASP A 189 -50.36 -24.85 -29.46
N VAL A 190 -49.50 -25.52 -28.67
CA VAL A 190 -48.08 -25.16 -28.56
C VAL A 190 -47.25 -26.02 -29.53
N LYS A 191 -46.77 -25.41 -30.62
CA LYS A 191 -46.08 -26.09 -31.73
C LYS A 191 -44.74 -26.75 -31.36
N THR A 192 -44.16 -26.45 -30.20
CA THR A 192 -42.84 -26.97 -29.78
C THR A 192 -42.81 -27.20 -28.28
N ILE A 193 -42.60 -28.46 -27.86
CA ILE A 193 -42.39 -28.86 -26.47
C ILE A 193 -40.89 -28.88 -26.19
N TYR A 194 -40.44 -28.26 -25.10
CA TYR A 194 -39.04 -28.23 -24.67
C TYR A 194 -38.83 -29.08 -23.40
N PRO A 195 -38.72 -30.41 -23.51
CA PRO A 195 -38.73 -31.32 -22.36
C PRO A 195 -37.55 -31.13 -21.40
N ASN A 196 -36.45 -30.52 -21.87
CA ASN A 196 -35.26 -30.27 -21.07
C ASN A 196 -35.18 -28.83 -20.53
N ALA A 197 -36.16 -27.96 -20.82
CA ALA A 197 -36.13 -26.59 -20.34
C ALA A 197 -36.33 -26.50 -18.81
N THR A 198 -37.19 -27.35 -18.25
CA THR A 198 -37.47 -27.36 -16.81
C THR A 198 -36.26 -27.68 -15.93
N PRO A 199 -35.47 -28.76 -16.18
CA PRO A 199 -34.30 -29.05 -15.36
C PRO A 199 -33.18 -28.01 -15.52
N ILE A 200 -32.98 -27.46 -16.73
CA ILE A 200 -31.98 -26.41 -16.97
C ILE A 200 -32.39 -25.11 -16.27
N GLY A 201 -33.65 -24.70 -16.42
CA GLY A 201 -34.20 -23.52 -15.76
C GLY A 201 -34.14 -23.61 -14.24
N ALA A 202 -34.47 -24.77 -13.66
CA ALA A 202 -34.36 -25.02 -12.22
C ALA A 202 -32.92 -24.88 -11.72
N ALA A 203 -31.94 -25.42 -12.45
CA ALA A 203 -30.53 -25.31 -12.10
C ALA A 203 -30.04 -23.86 -12.17
N LEU A 204 -30.39 -23.12 -13.23
CA LEU A 204 -30.02 -21.70 -13.40
C LEU A 204 -30.62 -20.82 -12.30
N VAL A 205 -31.88 -21.05 -11.93
CA VAL A 205 -32.51 -20.34 -10.80
C VAL A 205 -31.75 -20.61 -9.51
N GLY A 206 -31.40 -21.87 -9.22
CA GLY A 206 -30.62 -22.25 -8.04
C GLY A 206 -29.27 -21.52 -7.95
N VAL A 207 -28.50 -21.50 -9.05
CA VAL A 207 -27.22 -20.78 -9.12
C VAL A 207 -27.42 -19.27 -8.92
N GLY A 208 -28.45 -18.69 -9.54
CA GLY A 208 -28.79 -17.28 -9.40
C GLY A 208 -29.04 -16.87 -7.95
N ILE A 209 -29.83 -17.66 -7.20
CA ILE A 209 -30.10 -17.41 -5.76
C ILE A 209 -28.81 -17.40 -4.96
N VAL A 210 -27.93 -18.39 -5.17
CA VAL A 210 -26.66 -18.50 -4.42
C VAL A 210 -25.74 -17.32 -4.72
N MET A 211 -25.63 -16.90 -5.99
CA MET A 211 -24.79 -15.76 -6.38
C MET A 211 -25.31 -14.44 -5.78
N VAL A 212 -26.62 -14.17 -5.89
CA VAL A 212 -27.22 -12.96 -5.31
C VAL A 212 -27.08 -12.96 -3.79
N GLY A 213 -27.38 -14.08 -3.12
CA GLY A 213 -27.24 -14.21 -1.67
C GLY A 213 -25.80 -13.96 -1.21
N THR A 214 -24.81 -14.53 -1.91
CA THR A 214 -23.39 -14.31 -1.62
C THR A 214 -22.98 -12.86 -1.87
N GLY A 215 -23.42 -12.26 -2.97
CA GLY A 215 -23.14 -10.86 -3.28
C GLY A 215 -23.71 -9.90 -2.25
N ILE A 216 -24.96 -10.10 -1.82
CA ILE A 216 -25.61 -9.32 -0.75
C ILE A 216 -24.90 -9.55 0.59
N TYR A 217 -24.53 -10.80 0.91
CA TYR A 217 -23.79 -11.12 2.12
C TYR A 217 -22.45 -10.39 2.16
N LEU A 218 -21.66 -10.44 1.09
CA LEU A 218 -20.39 -9.71 0.98
C LEU A 218 -20.58 -8.18 1.01
N TRP A 219 -21.67 -7.68 0.43
CA TRP A 219 -21.99 -6.26 0.44
C TRP A 219 -22.35 -5.74 1.84
N THR A 220 -23.11 -6.52 2.60
CA THR A 220 -23.54 -6.18 3.96
C THR A 220 -22.46 -6.42 5.01
N ARG A 221 -21.62 -7.43 4.81
CA ARG A 221 -20.42 -7.72 5.60
C ARG A 221 -19.21 -6.92 5.12
N GLY A 222 -19.40 -5.64 4.74
CA GLY A 222 -18.31 -4.74 4.35
C GLY A 222 -17.09 -4.98 5.26
N PRO A 223 -15.87 -5.01 4.70
CA PRO A 223 -14.72 -5.64 5.32
C PRO A 223 -14.61 -5.19 6.76
N LYS A 224 -14.98 -6.08 7.68
CA LYS A 224 -14.60 -5.89 9.06
C LYS A 224 -13.09 -6.08 9.04
N GLN A 225 -12.34 -4.99 8.96
CA GLN A 225 -10.93 -4.95 9.30
C GLN A 225 -10.86 -5.20 10.81
N SER A 226 -11.14 -6.44 11.18
CA SER A 226 -10.90 -7.01 12.50
C SER A 226 -9.88 -8.09 12.23
N GLY A 227 -8.62 -7.67 12.18
CA GLY A 227 -7.48 -8.57 12.03
C GLY A 227 -6.69 -8.56 13.33
N PRO A 228 -6.08 -9.70 13.72
CA PRO A 228 -5.01 -9.66 14.69
C PRO A 228 -3.91 -8.76 14.14
N VAL A 229 -3.57 -7.70 14.86
CA VAL A 229 -2.42 -6.85 14.56
C VAL A 229 -1.33 -7.28 15.52
N ALA A 230 -0.28 -7.86 14.96
CA ALA A 230 0.94 -8.12 15.68
C ALA A 230 1.96 -7.07 15.25
N ASN A 231 2.53 -6.37 16.22
CA ASN A 231 3.74 -5.59 15.99
C ASN A 231 4.83 -6.18 16.88
N VAL A 232 5.96 -6.52 16.25
CA VAL A 232 7.13 -7.06 16.92
C VAL A 232 8.23 -6.03 16.76
N THR A 233 8.56 -5.35 17.85
CA THR A 233 9.75 -4.50 17.95
C THR A 233 10.87 -5.28 18.65
N THR A 234 12.11 -4.81 18.55
CA THR A 234 13.27 -5.46 19.17
C THR A 234 13.17 -5.57 20.69
N ASP A 235 12.41 -4.69 21.33
CA ASP A 235 12.32 -4.60 22.80
C ASP A 235 10.94 -5.02 23.34
N SER A 236 9.93 -5.15 22.48
CA SER A 236 8.59 -5.56 22.87
C SER A 236 7.75 -6.07 21.70
N GLY A 237 6.93 -7.08 21.94
CA GLY A 237 5.87 -7.48 21.02
C GLY A 237 4.51 -7.14 21.64
N TYR A 238 3.62 -6.55 20.85
CA TYR A 238 2.22 -6.46 21.24
C TYR A 238 1.35 -7.18 20.20
N PHE A 239 0.45 -8.00 20.71
CA PHE A 239 -0.62 -8.65 19.95
C PHE A 239 -1.93 -8.00 20.37
N GLY A 240 -2.61 -7.37 19.43
CA GLY A 240 -3.88 -6.69 19.66
C GLY A 240 -4.88 -6.99 18.57
N TRP A 241 -6.16 -6.73 18.86
CA TRP A 241 -7.21 -6.71 17.84
C TRP A 241 -7.46 -5.26 17.46
N ALA A 242 -7.16 -4.88 16.22
CA ALA A 242 -7.61 -3.60 15.68
C ALA A 242 -8.90 -3.82 14.91
N GLY A 243 -9.96 -3.12 15.30
CA GLY A 243 -11.25 -3.13 14.63
C GLY A 243 -12.28 -2.27 15.37
N GLN A 244 -13.30 -1.79 14.65
CA GLN A 244 -14.51 -1.26 15.27
C GLN A 244 -15.37 -2.44 15.74
N PHE A 245 -15.58 -2.54 17.05
CA PHE A 245 -16.48 -3.51 17.68
C PHE A 245 -17.92 -3.03 17.60
#